data_AF-A0A924RMN2-F1
#
_entry.id   AF-A0A924RMN2-F1
#
_cell.length_a   1.000
_cell.length_b   1.000
_cell.length_c   1.000
_cell.angle_alpha   90.00
_cell.angle_beta   90.00
_cell.angle_gamma   90.00
#
_symmetry.space_group_name_H-M   'P 1'
#
loop_
_entity.id
_entity.type
_entity.pdbx_description
1 polymer ?
#
loop_
_entity_poly.entity_id
_entity_poly.type
_entity_poly.pdbx_seq_one_letter_code
_entity_poly.pdbx_strand_id
1 'polypeptide(L)'
;TGFADHALTRELVELVDVPVFASGDVTDRVRAEAVMALTGCAAVMIGRAAQGNPWIVRDLMTGSVSEPPAEERVAELVRFIREVSREMTELRASGFLRKFYGWYLRGAAFGRPTRAHLMQLETPAQVEAWLLENFPGAQAQVDELERTVRYPDETDHVINLPISVYGGG
;
A
#
# COMPACT_ATOMS: atom_id res chain seq x y z
N THR A 1 5.24 22.99 1.86
CA THR A 1 5.02 21.96 0.81
C THR A 1 6.07 22.16 -0.26
N GLY A 2 6.59 21.09 -0.85
CA GLY A 2 7.55 21.12 -1.95
C GLY A 2 7.16 20.09 -3.01
N PHE A 3 7.74 20.21 -4.21
CA PHE A 3 7.54 19.29 -5.32
C PHE A 3 8.81 18.50 -5.58
N ALA A 4 8.68 17.28 -6.09
CA ALA A 4 9.81 16.50 -6.56
C ALA A 4 10.47 17.20 -7.76
N ASP A 5 11.77 17.49 -7.63
CA ASP A 5 12.60 18.00 -8.72
C ASP A 5 13.27 16.84 -9.45
N HIS A 6 12.72 16.50 -10.62
CA HIS A 6 13.22 15.41 -11.44
C HIS A 6 14.41 15.81 -12.32
N ALA A 7 14.82 17.09 -12.37
CA ALA A 7 16.01 17.49 -13.11
C ALA A 7 17.28 16.84 -12.54
N LEU A 8 17.37 16.73 -11.21
CA LEU A 8 18.47 16.02 -10.54
C LEU A 8 18.45 14.53 -10.83
N THR A 9 17.27 13.92 -10.98
CA THR A 9 17.16 12.51 -11.38
C THR A 9 17.68 12.30 -12.80
N ARG A 10 17.39 13.21 -13.73
CA ARG A 10 17.93 13.16 -15.10
C ARG A 10 19.46 13.26 -15.09
N GLU A 11 20.01 14.21 -14.35
CA GLU A 11 21.47 14.36 -14.22
C GLU A 11 22.11 13.07 -13.67
N LEU A 12 21.50 12.46 -12.65
CA LEU A 12 21.98 11.19 -12.11
C LEU A 12 21.91 10.05 -13.15
N VAL A 13 20.83 9.94 -13.91
CA VAL A 13 20.67 8.96 -15.00
C VAL A 13 21.79 9.10 -16.03
N GLU A 14 22.16 10.33 -16.40
CA GLU A 14 23.23 10.61 -17.37
C GLU A 14 24.64 10.27 -16.83
N LEU A 15 24.81 10.17 -15.50
CA LEU A 15 26.11 9.98 -14.84
C LEU A 15 26.47 8.53 -14.50
N VAL A 16 25.51 7.59 -14.53
CA VAL A 16 25.73 6.21 -14.06
C VAL A 16 25.25 5.17 -15.06
N ASP A 17 25.97 4.04 -15.15
CA ASP A 17 25.63 2.94 -16.06
C ASP A 17 24.64 1.92 -15.46
N VAL A 18 24.20 2.13 -14.21
CA VAL A 18 23.25 1.25 -13.52
C VAL A 18 21.81 1.77 -13.67
N PRO A 19 20.78 0.89 -13.65
CA PRO A 19 19.39 1.33 -13.71
C PRO A 19 19.02 2.28 -12.56
N VAL A 20 18.56 3.49 -12.89
CA VAL A 20 18.08 4.48 -11.93
C VAL A 20 16.55 4.50 -11.91
N PHE A 21 15.96 4.48 -10.71
CA PHE A 21 14.52 4.56 -10.52
C PHE A 21 14.15 5.95 -10.01
N ALA A 22 13.26 6.65 -10.72
CA ALA A 22 12.78 7.97 -10.29
C ALA A 22 11.68 7.83 -9.22
N SER A 23 11.72 8.64 -8.17
CA SER A 23 10.70 8.67 -7.13
C SER A 23 10.26 10.10 -6.83
N GLY A 24 9.01 10.26 -6.41
CA GLY A 24 8.44 11.55 -6.00
C GLY A 24 7.30 12.00 -6.91
N ASP A 25 6.19 12.38 -6.27
CA ASP A 25 4.98 12.93 -6.91
C ASP A 25 4.50 12.18 -8.17
N VAL A 26 4.65 10.85 -8.21
CA VAL A 26 4.06 9.96 -9.22
C VAL A 26 2.72 9.47 -8.68
N THR A 27 1.62 10.04 -9.20
CA THR A 27 0.25 9.81 -8.71
C THR A 27 -0.69 9.19 -9.72
N ASP A 28 -0.32 9.22 -11.01
CA ASP A 28 -1.11 8.75 -12.12
C ASP A 28 -0.21 8.46 -13.32
N ARG A 29 -0.79 7.85 -14.37
CA ARG A 29 -0.03 7.32 -15.50
C ARG A 29 0.63 8.45 -16.30
N VAL A 30 -0.10 9.54 -16.49
CA VAL A 30 0.38 10.71 -17.23
C VAL A 30 1.62 11.28 -16.55
N ARG A 31 1.57 11.40 -15.22
CA ARG A 31 2.70 11.87 -14.42
C ARG A 31 3.87 10.89 -14.46
N ALA A 32 3.62 9.59 -14.37
CA ALA A 32 4.66 8.56 -14.50
C ALA A 32 5.38 8.67 -15.85
N GLU A 33 4.62 8.70 -16.95
CA GLU A 33 5.14 8.83 -18.31
C GLU A 33 5.92 10.13 -18.51
N ALA A 34 5.42 11.26 -17.98
CA ALA A 34 6.12 12.53 -18.03
C ALA A 34 7.46 12.51 -17.28
N VAL A 35 7.51 11.87 -16.10
CA VAL A 35 8.75 11.73 -15.33
C VAL A 35 9.74 10.83 -16.06
N MET A 36 9.29 9.72 -16.62
CA MET A 36 10.15 8.83 -17.41
C MET A 36 10.70 9.53 -18.65
N ALA A 37 9.85 10.24 -19.39
CA ALA A 37 10.27 11.00 -20.58
C ALA A 37 11.26 12.12 -20.25
N LEU A 38 11.07 12.80 -19.12
CA LEU A 38 11.97 13.86 -18.66
C LEU A 38 13.33 13.31 -18.21
N THR A 39 13.35 12.19 -17.50
CA THR A 39 14.55 11.73 -16.79
C THR A 39 15.34 10.67 -17.54
N GLY A 40 14.71 9.91 -18.45
CA GLY A 40 15.30 8.71 -19.02
C GLY A 40 15.48 7.56 -18.02
N CYS A 41 14.84 7.63 -16.84
CA CYS A 41 14.97 6.61 -15.81
C CYS A 41 14.43 5.25 -16.28
N ALA A 42 14.95 4.17 -15.69
CA ALA A 42 14.55 2.81 -16.04
C ALA A 42 13.13 2.47 -15.55
N ALA A 43 12.71 3.06 -14.43
CA ALA A 43 11.40 2.87 -13.83
C ALA A 43 11.03 4.03 -12.89
N VAL A 44 9.76 4.09 -12.52
CA VAL A 44 9.27 4.99 -11.46
C VAL A 44 8.89 4.19 -10.21
N MET A 45 9.14 4.78 -9.04
CA MET A 45 8.74 4.26 -7.75
C MET A 45 7.55 5.06 -7.20
N ILE A 46 6.55 4.35 -6.70
CA ILE A 46 5.35 4.93 -6.10
C ILE A 46 5.46 4.83 -4.59
N GLY A 47 5.38 5.97 -3.90
CA GLY A 47 5.42 6.04 -2.44
C GLY A 47 4.05 6.35 -1.86
N ARG A 48 3.87 7.61 -1.42
CA ARG A 48 2.65 8.10 -0.74
C ARG A 48 1.34 7.78 -1.46
N ALA A 49 1.35 7.77 -2.80
CA ALA A 49 0.14 7.52 -3.58
C ALA A 49 -0.39 6.07 -3.46
N ALA A 50 0.46 5.12 -3.06
CA ALA A 50 0.07 3.72 -2.81
C ALA A 50 -0.48 3.50 -1.39
N GLN A 51 -0.35 4.47 -0.48
CA GLN A 51 -0.78 4.31 0.92
C GLN A 51 -2.30 4.19 1.04
N GLY A 52 -2.78 2.97 1.33
CA GLY A 52 -4.21 2.64 1.33
C GLY A 52 -4.83 2.61 -0.07
N ASN A 53 -3.99 2.58 -1.12
CA ASN A 53 -4.40 2.48 -2.52
C ASN A 53 -3.45 1.55 -3.30
N PRO A 54 -3.34 0.25 -2.94
CA PRO A 54 -2.52 -0.70 -3.69
C PRO A 54 -2.91 -0.81 -5.18
N TRP A 55 -4.18 -0.51 -5.51
CA TRP A 55 -4.69 -0.51 -6.88
C TRP A 55 -4.08 0.54 -7.80
N ILE A 56 -3.37 1.53 -7.27
CA ILE A 56 -2.69 2.53 -8.10
C ILE A 56 -1.75 1.88 -9.12
N VAL A 57 -1.13 0.74 -8.78
CA VAL A 57 -0.28 0.01 -9.71
C VAL A 57 -1.09 -0.48 -10.91
N ARG A 58 -2.26 -1.08 -10.68
CA ARG A 58 -3.20 -1.46 -11.74
C ARG A 58 -3.59 -0.23 -12.57
N ASP A 59 -3.99 0.85 -11.92
CA ASP A 59 -4.47 2.07 -12.59
C ASP A 59 -3.38 2.71 -13.47
N LEU A 60 -2.12 2.67 -13.04
CA LEU A 60 -0.97 3.11 -13.82
C LEU A 60 -0.75 2.24 -15.05
N MET A 61 -0.88 0.91 -14.89
CA MET A 61 -0.66 -0.04 -15.98
C MET A 61 -1.78 0.00 -17.02
N THR A 62 -3.04 0.10 -16.59
CA THR A 62 -4.19 0.17 -17.49
C THR A 62 -4.44 1.58 -18.02
N GLY A 63 -3.94 2.61 -17.33
CA GLY A 63 -4.27 4.01 -17.61
C GLY A 63 -5.69 4.41 -17.20
N SER A 64 -6.43 3.55 -16.52
CA SER A 64 -7.81 3.79 -16.08
C SER A 64 -7.88 3.87 -14.57
N VAL A 65 -8.27 5.02 -14.03
CA VAL A 65 -8.51 5.17 -12.60
C VAL A 65 -9.90 4.62 -12.28
N SER A 66 -9.96 3.63 -11.38
CA SER A 66 -11.24 3.10 -10.91
C SER A 66 -11.20 2.87 -9.41
N GLU A 67 -12.19 3.43 -8.69
CA GLU A 67 -12.31 3.16 -7.27
C GLU A 67 -12.71 1.68 -7.09
N PRO A 68 -11.93 0.89 -6.34
CA PRO A 68 -12.27 -0.50 -6.08
C PRO A 68 -13.58 -0.59 -5.28
N PRO A 69 -14.39 -1.65 -5.48
CA PRO A 69 -15.57 -1.92 -4.67
C PRO A 69 -15.27 -1.91 -3.17
N ALA A 70 -16.29 -1.62 -2.36
CA ALA A 70 -16.15 -1.55 -0.91
C ALA A 70 -15.59 -2.87 -0.32
N GLU A 71 -16.16 -3.99 -0.76
CA GLU A 71 -15.74 -5.33 -0.33
C GLU A 71 -14.26 -5.60 -0.64
N GLU A 72 -13.78 -5.18 -1.82
CA GLU A 72 -12.38 -5.42 -2.24
C GLU A 72 -11.40 -4.64 -1.34
N ARG A 73 -11.80 -3.43 -0.93
CA ARG A 73 -11.00 -2.61 -0.03
C ARG A 73 -10.98 -3.14 1.39
N VAL A 74 -12.10 -3.71 1.83
CA VAL A 74 -12.20 -4.37 3.13
C VAL A 74 -11.36 -5.64 3.13
N ALA A 75 -11.43 -6.44 2.07
CA ALA A 75 -10.65 -7.65 1.93
C ALA A 75 -9.14 -7.37 1.99
N GLU A 76 -8.68 -6.36 1.26
CA GLU A 76 -7.28 -5.95 1.28
C GLU A 76 -6.84 -5.40 2.66
N LEU A 77 -7.71 -4.64 3.34
CA LEU A 77 -7.44 -4.19 4.70
C LEU A 77 -7.36 -5.34 5.70
N VAL A 78 -8.26 -6.34 5.60
CA VAL A 78 -8.25 -7.53 6.45
C VAL A 78 -6.97 -8.34 6.21
N ARG A 79 -6.58 -8.55 4.95
CA ARG A 79 -5.30 -9.18 4.59
C ARG A 79 -4.13 -8.45 5.23
N PHE A 80 -4.09 -7.13 5.12
CA PHE A 80 -3.05 -6.30 5.73
C PHE A 80 -3.05 -6.38 7.27
N ILE A 81 -4.23 -6.42 7.90
CA ILE A 81 -4.37 -6.63 9.35
C ILE A 81 -3.74 -7.97 9.76
N ARG A 82 -4.03 -9.04 9.02
CA ARG A 82 -3.48 -10.38 9.28
C ARG A 82 -1.96 -10.40 9.12
N GLU A 83 -1.41 -9.76 8.09
CA GLU A 83 0.03 -9.66 7.88
C GLU A 83 0.73 -8.92 9.02
N VAL A 84 0.23 -7.73 9.39
CA VAL A 84 0.80 -6.96 10.51
C VAL A 84 0.71 -7.73 11.83
N SER A 85 -0.38 -8.45 12.06
CA SER A 85 -0.59 -9.25 13.27
C SER A 85 0.35 -10.46 13.36
N ARG A 86 0.90 -10.94 12.25
CA ARG A 86 1.93 -12.01 12.23
C ARG A 86 3.30 -11.49 12.63
N GLU A 87 3.62 -10.23 12.28
CA GLU A 87 4.96 -9.64 12.46
C GLU A 87 5.10 -8.82 13.75
N MET A 88 4.00 -8.48 14.41
CA MET A 88 4.00 -7.57 15.55
C MET A 88 3.19 -8.12 16.72
N THR A 89 3.56 -7.71 17.94
CA THR A 89 2.69 -7.93 19.10
C THR A 89 1.39 -7.17 18.93
N GLU A 90 0.29 -7.69 19.48
CA GLU A 90 -1.06 -7.11 19.34
C GLU A 90 -1.09 -5.60 19.66
N LEU A 91 -0.50 -5.19 20.78
CA LEU A 91 -0.45 -3.78 21.18
C LEU A 91 0.23 -2.89 20.12
N ARG A 92 1.34 -3.36 19.53
CA ARG A 92 2.06 -2.63 18.47
C ARG A 92 1.25 -2.63 17.17
N ALA A 93 0.66 -3.77 16.80
CA ALA A 93 -0.19 -3.91 15.63
C ALA A 93 -1.38 -2.94 15.70
N SER A 94 -2.11 -2.90 16.82
CA SER A 94 -3.25 -1.99 17.02
C SER A 94 -2.87 -0.51 16.82
N GLY A 95 -1.77 -0.06 17.40
CA GLY A 95 -1.30 1.32 17.24
C GLY A 95 -0.87 1.64 15.81
N PHE A 96 -0.21 0.70 15.14
CA PHE A 96 0.24 0.85 13.76
C PHE A 96 -0.93 0.90 12.78
N LEU A 97 -1.86 -0.07 12.86
CA LEU A 97 -2.97 -0.25 11.92
C LEU A 97 -3.99 0.89 11.94
N ARG A 98 -4.17 1.57 13.08
CA ARG A 98 -5.06 2.76 13.18
C ARG A 98 -4.73 3.85 12.16
N LYS A 99 -3.46 3.97 11.75
CA LYS A 99 -3.03 4.93 10.72
C LYS A 99 -3.66 4.63 9.35
N PHE A 100 -3.95 3.36 9.08
CA PHE A 100 -4.32 2.86 7.75
C PHE A 100 -5.83 2.70 7.55
N TYR A 101 -6.64 2.54 8.61
CA TYR A 101 -8.09 2.39 8.45
C TYR A 101 -8.70 3.57 7.70
N GLY A 102 -8.29 4.79 8.06
CA GLY A 102 -8.73 6.00 7.37
C GLY A 102 -8.23 6.11 5.94
N TRP A 103 -7.19 5.36 5.56
CA TRP A 103 -6.65 5.35 4.20
C TRP A 103 -7.42 4.39 3.30
N TYR A 104 -7.68 3.17 3.78
CA TYR A 104 -8.45 2.15 3.07
C TYR A 104 -9.95 2.45 3.03
N LEU A 105 -10.53 3.06 4.07
CA LEU A 105 -11.99 3.21 4.26
C LEU A 105 -12.47 4.66 4.03
N ARG A 106 -12.12 5.23 2.88
CA ARG A 106 -12.53 6.57 2.39
C ARG A 106 -13.71 6.49 1.41
N GLY A 107 -14.33 7.63 1.11
CA GLY A 107 -15.37 7.69 0.07
C GLY A 107 -16.76 7.32 0.58
N ALA A 108 -17.74 7.31 -0.33
CA ALA A 108 -19.15 7.20 0.00
C ALA A 108 -19.54 5.85 0.64
N ALA A 109 -18.81 4.78 0.32
CA ALA A 109 -19.02 3.45 0.88
C ALA A 109 -18.72 3.35 2.39
N PHE A 110 -17.90 4.26 2.93
CA PHE A 110 -17.44 4.19 4.31
C PHE A 110 -17.74 5.53 5.02
N GLY A 111 -18.88 5.57 5.71
CA GLY A 111 -19.34 6.74 6.44
C GLY A 111 -18.36 7.17 7.55
N ARG A 112 -18.50 8.43 8.01
CA ARG A 112 -17.79 8.90 9.22
C ARG A 112 -18.03 8.01 10.45
N PRO A 113 -19.27 7.52 10.72
CA PRO A 113 -19.52 6.64 11.87
C PRO A 113 -18.75 5.32 11.83
N THR A 114 -18.66 4.69 10.65
CA THR A 114 -17.88 3.47 10.43
C THR A 114 -16.44 3.64 10.88
N ARG A 115 -15.75 4.67 10.37
CA ARG A 115 -14.36 4.93 10.76
C ARG A 115 -14.22 5.26 12.24
N ALA A 116 -15.15 6.04 12.80
CA ALA A 116 -15.11 6.39 14.22
C ALA A 116 -15.26 5.15 15.10
N HIS A 117 -16.13 4.21 14.73
CA HIS A 117 -16.32 2.96 15.45
C HIS A 117 -15.06 2.08 15.42
N LEU A 118 -14.45 1.92 14.25
CA LEU A 118 -13.19 1.16 14.11
C LEU A 118 -12.05 1.71 14.98
N MET A 119 -12.04 3.03 15.24
CA MET A 119 -11.07 3.65 16.15
C MET A 119 -11.35 3.35 17.64
N GLN A 120 -12.50 2.80 18.00
CA GLN A 120 -12.81 2.41 19.38
C GLN A 120 -12.47 0.94 19.65
N LEU A 121 -12.32 0.11 18.62
CA LEU A 121 -11.94 -1.29 18.76
C LEU A 121 -10.49 -1.39 19.24
N GLU A 122 -10.24 -2.28 20.20
CA GLU A 122 -8.96 -2.35 20.92
C GLU A 122 -7.94 -3.24 20.20
N THR A 123 -8.41 -4.33 19.60
CA THR A 123 -7.56 -5.35 18.97
C THR A 123 -7.75 -5.42 17.46
N PRO A 124 -6.73 -5.86 16.69
CA PRO A 124 -6.86 -6.05 15.25
C PRO A 124 -7.91 -7.11 14.92
N ALA A 125 -8.04 -8.15 15.77
CA ALA A 125 -9.04 -9.20 15.61
C ALA A 125 -10.48 -8.66 15.72
N GLN A 126 -10.75 -7.72 16.64
CA GLN A 126 -12.05 -7.06 16.72
C GLN A 126 -12.36 -6.25 15.46
N VAL A 127 -11.36 -5.55 14.92
CA VAL A 127 -11.50 -4.78 13.68
C VAL A 127 -11.81 -5.70 12.50
N GLU A 128 -11.06 -6.79 12.35
CA GLU A 128 -11.29 -7.79 11.31
C GLU A 128 -12.70 -8.39 11.40
N ALA A 129 -13.11 -8.85 12.59
CA ALA A 129 -14.43 -9.43 12.79
C ALA A 129 -15.55 -8.45 12.42
N TRP A 130 -15.44 -7.20 12.88
CA TRP A 130 -16.44 -6.16 12.56
C TRP A 130 -16.49 -5.88 11.05
N LEU A 131 -15.33 -5.80 10.39
CA LEU A 131 -15.24 -5.57 8.96
C LEU A 131 -15.93 -6.69 8.16
N LEU A 132 -15.64 -7.94 8.48
CA LEU A 132 -16.22 -9.10 7.78
C LEU A 132 -17.72 -9.28 8.07
N GLU A 133 -18.18 -8.88 9.26
CA GLU A 133 -19.62 -8.88 9.59
C GLU A 133 -20.39 -7.83 8.78
N ASN A 134 -19.83 -6.62 8.63
CA ASN A 134 -20.49 -5.50 7.95
C ASN A 134 -20.30 -5.50 6.42
N PHE A 135 -19.31 -6.24 5.94
CA PHE A 135 -18.94 -6.39 4.54
C PHE A 135 -18.71 -7.89 4.25
N PRO A 136 -19.79 -8.71 4.22
CA PRO A 136 -19.67 -10.15 4.12
C PRO A 136 -19.15 -10.64 2.77
N GLY A 137 -19.25 -9.81 1.71
CA GLY A 137 -18.68 -10.13 0.40
C GLY A 137 -17.16 -10.17 0.38
N ALA A 138 -16.51 -9.49 1.33
CA ALA A 138 -15.07 -9.39 1.44
C ALA A 138 -14.45 -10.74 1.81
N GLN A 139 -15.15 -11.62 2.53
CA GLN A 139 -14.59 -12.91 2.95
C GLN A 139 -14.09 -13.73 1.76
N ALA A 140 -14.90 -13.87 0.71
CA ALA A 140 -14.50 -14.63 -0.48
C ALA A 140 -13.28 -14.01 -1.18
N GLN A 141 -13.13 -12.68 -1.11
CA GLN A 141 -11.99 -11.98 -1.68
C GLN A 141 -10.74 -12.12 -0.80
N VAL A 142 -10.88 -12.12 0.53
CA VAL A 142 -9.78 -12.42 1.46
C VAL A 142 -9.23 -13.81 1.18
N ASP A 143 -10.10 -14.81 1.05
CA ASP A 143 -9.71 -16.19 0.81
C ASP A 143 -8.94 -16.35 -0.51
N GLU A 144 -9.37 -15.66 -1.57
CA GLU A 144 -8.66 -15.66 -2.86
C GLU A 144 -7.32 -14.92 -2.79
N LEU A 145 -7.26 -13.79 -2.09
CA LEU A 145 -6.00 -13.07 -1.88
C LEU A 145 -4.99 -13.93 -1.11
N GLU A 146 -5.41 -14.62 -0.05
CA GLU A 146 -4.52 -15.50 0.72
C GLU A 146 -4.06 -16.72 -0.06
N ARG A 147 -4.87 -17.22 -1.02
CA ARG A 147 -4.49 -18.33 -1.90
C ARG A 147 -3.46 -17.94 -2.95
N THR A 148 -3.47 -16.68 -3.38
CA THR A 148 -2.58 -16.17 -4.44
C THR A 148 -1.25 -15.63 -3.89
N VAL A 149 -1.20 -15.25 -2.62
CA VAL A 149 0.03 -14.80 -1.96
C VAL A 149 0.94 -15.99 -1.64
N ARG A 150 2.08 -16.05 -2.33
CA ARG A 150 3.19 -16.96 -2.00
C ARG A 150 4.06 -16.31 -0.92
N TYR A 151 4.04 -16.85 0.30
CA TYR A 151 5.04 -16.52 1.30
C TYR A 151 6.37 -17.21 0.97
N PRO A 152 7.52 -16.63 1.34
CA PRO A 152 8.81 -17.28 1.19
C PRO A 152 8.78 -18.64 1.90
N ASP A 153 9.15 -19.70 1.18
CA ASP A 153 9.29 -21.05 1.71
C ASP A 153 10.77 -21.42 1.89
N GLU A 154 11.05 -22.65 2.29
CA GLU A 154 12.42 -23.13 2.53
C GLU A 154 13.32 -23.10 1.28
N THR A 155 12.76 -22.92 0.09
CA THR A 155 13.50 -22.78 -1.17
C THR A 155 13.88 -21.34 -1.49
N ASP A 156 13.31 -20.35 -0.79
CA ASP A 156 13.62 -18.94 -1.00
C ASP A 156 14.93 -18.54 -0.29
N HIS A 157 15.85 -17.94 -1.06
CA HIS A 157 17.12 -17.45 -0.52
C HIS A 157 16.91 -16.11 0.21
N VAL A 158 16.81 -16.16 1.54
CA VAL A 158 16.78 -14.95 2.37
C VAL A 158 18.18 -14.33 2.41
N ILE A 159 18.37 -13.23 1.67
CA ILE A 159 19.61 -12.47 1.72
C ILE A 159 19.66 -11.74 3.08
N ASN A 160 20.61 -12.12 3.91
CA ASN A 160 20.79 -11.56 5.24
C ASN A 160 21.49 -10.19 5.14
N LEU A 161 20.81 -9.22 4.53
CA LEU A 161 21.24 -7.83 4.49
C LEU A 161 20.82 -7.17 5.80
N PRO A 162 21.69 -6.41 6.49
CA PRO A 162 21.27 -5.59 7.61
C PRO A 162 20.30 -4.53 7.08
N ILE A 163 19.00 -4.78 7.20
CA ILE A 163 17.98 -3.78 6.90
C ILE A 163 18.08 -2.76 8.03
N SER A 164 18.65 -1.59 7.76
CA SER A 164 18.54 -0.45 8.66
C SER A 164 17.08 -0.02 8.70
N VAL A 165 16.33 -0.53 9.68
CA VAL A 165 15.01 0.01 10.00
C VAL A 165 15.25 1.37 10.64
N TYR A 166 15.33 2.42 9.84
CA TYR A 166 15.19 3.79 10.32
C TYR A 166 13.73 3.97 10.80
N GLY A 167 13.42 3.38 11.96
CA GLY A 167 12.24 3.68 12.74
C GLY A 167 12.52 4.94 13.53
N GLY A 168 11.91 6.05 13.12
CA GLY A 168 11.94 7.31 13.87
C GLY A 168 11.51 7.10 15.32
N GLY A 169 12.24 7.76 16.24
CA GLY A 169 11.89 7.87 17.65
C GLY A 169 10.71 8.80 17.93
#